data_AF-A0A2E4F9K1-F1
#
_entry.id   AF-A0A2E4F9K1-F1
#
_cell.length_a   1.000
_cell.length_b   1.000
_cell.length_c   1.000
_cell.angle_alpha   90.00
_cell.angle_beta   90.00
_cell.angle_gamma   90.00
#
_symmetry.space_group_name_H-M   'P 1'
#
loop_
_entity.id
_entity.type
_entity.pdbx_description
1 polymer ?
#
loop_
_entity_poly.entity_id
_entity_poly.type
_entity_poly.pdbx_seq_one_letter_code
_entity_poly.pdbx_strand_id
1 'polypeptide(L)'
;MRALRCWLLAGALLGAIGCEENVAPTGPANCEPPEELVIERKLKKGYRAAAEGTLQDADLAFREALELAPEHPEALAGRRLVKELLRRGPRPPIKPPAATEP
;
A
#
# COMPACT_ATOMS: atom_id res chain seq x y z
N MET A 1 -54.66 26.30 47.97
CA MET A 1 -53.99 25.26 48.79
C MET A 1 -52.69 24.91 48.07
N ARG A 2 -51.57 25.47 48.53
CA ARG A 2 -50.58 24.77 49.38
C ARG A 2 -49.85 23.70 48.55
N ALA A 3 -48.61 24.00 48.15
CA ALA A 3 -47.41 23.50 48.82
C ALA A 3 -47.00 22.16 48.18
N LEU A 4 -45.76 21.80 47.89
CA LEU A 4 -44.47 22.25 48.41
C LEU A 4 -43.41 21.36 47.69
N ARG A 5 -42.21 21.92 47.46
CA ARG A 5 -40.92 21.19 47.47
C ARG A 5 -40.64 20.20 46.34
N CYS A 6 -39.86 20.69 45.37
CA CYS A 6 -38.62 20.00 44.99
C CYS A 6 -37.61 21.06 44.49
N TRP A 7 -37.24 21.96 45.41
CA TRP A 7 -35.93 22.61 45.33
C TRP A 7 -34.93 21.65 45.98
N LEU A 8 -33.74 21.60 45.38
CA LEU A 8 -32.49 21.05 45.91
C LEU A 8 -32.37 19.51 45.80
N LEU A 9 -31.59 19.06 44.81
CA LEU A 9 -30.20 18.66 45.03
C LEU A 9 -29.55 18.18 43.72
N ALA A 10 -28.41 18.80 43.39
CA ALA A 10 -27.24 18.17 42.79
C ALA A 10 -27.41 17.38 41.47
N GLY A 11 -27.48 18.09 40.35
CA GLY A 11 -27.08 17.55 39.05
C GLY A 11 -25.80 18.24 38.58
N ALA A 12 -24.67 17.85 39.17
CA ALA A 12 -23.37 18.41 38.87
C ALA A 12 -23.04 18.27 37.37
N LEU A 13 -22.70 19.39 36.73
CA LEU A 13 -21.66 19.53 35.70
C LEU A 13 -21.19 18.20 35.06
N LEU A 14 -21.99 17.63 34.15
CA LEU A 14 -21.46 16.79 33.07
C LEU A 14 -21.11 17.72 31.91
N GLY A 15 -19.95 18.34 32.02
CA GLY A 15 -19.39 19.24 31.01
C GLY A 15 -17.89 19.10 30.91
N ALA A 16 -17.39 17.86 31.01
CA ALA A 16 -15.99 17.52 30.77
C ALA A 16 -15.90 16.07 30.28
N ILE A 17 -16.57 15.78 29.16
CA ILE A 17 -16.18 14.61 28.35
C ILE A 17 -15.25 15.15 27.29
N GLY A 18 -13.96 14.86 27.52
CA GLY A 18 -12.86 14.89 26.57
C GLY A 18 -12.92 15.98 25.51
N CYS A 19 -12.10 17.02 25.69
CA CYS A 19 -11.26 17.37 24.56
C CYS A 19 -10.48 16.10 24.25
N GLU A 20 -10.92 15.35 23.25
CA GLU A 20 -10.07 14.40 22.55
C GLU A 20 -8.95 15.28 22.00
N GLU A 21 -7.88 15.40 22.80
CA GLU A 21 -6.62 15.93 22.33
C GLU A 21 -6.18 14.93 21.28
N ASN A 22 -6.60 15.23 20.05
CA ASN A 22 -6.05 14.70 18.85
C ASN A 22 -4.58 15.07 18.92
N VAL A 23 -3.80 14.19 19.55
CA VAL A 23 -2.37 14.32 19.75
C VAL A 23 -1.82 14.53 18.36
N ALA A 24 -1.46 15.79 18.07
CA ALA A 24 -0.74 16.13 16.87
C ALA A 24 0.44 15.17 16.81
N PRO A 25 0.63 14.42 15.71
CA PRO A 25 1.64 13.38 15.66
C PRO A 25 2.99 13.98 16.03
N THR A 26 3.52 13.62 17.20
CA THR A 26 4.80 14.11 17.75
C THR A 26 6.01 13.43 17.09
N GLY A 27 5.85 13.03 15.83
CA GLY A 27 6.94 12.61 14.96
C GLY A 27 7.34 13.76 14.03
N PRO A 28 8.52 13.71 13.40
CA PRO A 28 8.71 14.50 12.19
C PRO A 28 7.51 14.24 11.28
N ALA A 29 6.87 15.29 10.76
CA ALA A 29 5.86 15.12 9.70
C ALA A 29 6.49 14.15 8.70
N ASN A 30 5.88 12.98 8.44
CA ASN A 30 6.42 11.97 7.54
C ASN A 30 7.00 12.69 6.31
N CYS A 31 8.32 12.85 6.26
CA CYS A 31 8.99 13.62 5.22
C CYS A 31 9.05 12.83 3.90
N GLU A 32 8.43 11.65 3.87
CA GLU A 32 8.22 10.87 2.66
C GLU A 32 7.00 11.45 1.93
N PRO A 33 7.19 12.03 0.73
CA PRO A 33 6.07 12.50 -0.05
C PRO A 33 5.14 11.32 -0.31
N PRO A 34 3.82 11.49 -0.16
CA PRO A 34 2.85 10.41 -0.34
C PRO A 34 2.94 9.76 -1.73
N GLU A 35 3.49 10.48 -2.70
CA GLU A 35 3.78 10.01 -4.06
C GLU A 35 4.79 8.85 -4.07
N GLU A 36 5.81 8.86 -3.22
CA GLU A 36 6.82 7.79 -3.12
C GLU A 36 6.18 6.48 -2.63
N LEU A 37 5.31 6.56 -1.62
CA LEU A 37 4.54 5.42 -1.12
C LEU A 37 3.56 4.86 -2.16
N VAL A 38 3.03 5.70 -3.05
CA VAL A 38 2.17 5.24 -4.15
C VAL A 38 3.02 4.50 -5.20
N ILE A 39 4.19 5.04 -5.56
CA ILE A 39 5.11 4.39 -6.50
C ILE A 39 5.57 3.03 -5.97
N GLU A 40 6.00 2.95 -4.71
CA GLU A 40 6.40 1.69 -4.08
C GLU A 40 5.30 0.62 -4.11
N ARG A 41 4.06 1.03 -3.84
CA ARG A 41 2.90 0.12 -3.93
C ARG A 41 2.73 -0.45 -5.34
N LYS A 42 2.91 0.38 -6.37
CA LYS A 42 2.84 -0.04 -7.77
C LYS A 42 4.00 -0.95 -8.14
N LEU A 43 5.22 -0.64 -7.69
CA LEU A 43 6.40 -1.49 -7.87
C LEU A 43 6.18 -2.88 -7.25
N LYS A 44 5.76 -2.93 -5.99
CA LYS A 44 5.46 -4.18 -5.29
C LYS A 44 4.41 -5.02 -6.01
N LYS A 45 3.35 -4.39 -6.53
CA LYS A 45 2.35 -5.05 -7.36
C LYS A 45 2.96 -5.63 -8.64
N GLY A 46 3.80 -4.85 -9.33
CA GLY A 46 4.48 -5.25 -10.56
C GLY A 46 5.42 -6.45 -10.37
N TYR A 47 6.24 -6.44 -9.33
CA TYR A 47 7.12 -7.55 -9.00
C TYR A 47 6.37 -8.81 -8.61
N ARG A 48 5.28 -8.68 -7.85
CA ARG A 48 4.41 -9.81 -7.50
C ARG A 48 3.79 -10.44 -8.74
N ALA A 49 3.21 -9.64 -9.62
CA ALA A 49 2.64 -10.13 -10.88
C ALA A 49 3.70 -10.81 -11.77
N ALA A 50 4.91 -10.24 -11.84
CA ALA A 50 6.02 -10.85 -12.58
C ALA A 50 6.42 -12.21 -12.00
N ALA A 51 6.43 -12.36 -10.67
CA ALA A 51 6.71 -13.62 -9.99
C ALA A 51 5.61 -14.67 -10.19
N GLU A 52 4.35 -14.24 -10.25
CA GLU A 52 3.18 -15.08 -10.54
C GLU A 52 3.08 -15.47 -12.03
N GLY A 53 3.94 -14.88 -12.90
CA GLY A 53 3.94 -15.13 -14.34
C GLY A 53 2.89 -14.33 -15.11
N THR A 54 2.13 -13.46 -14.45
CA THR A 54 1.14 -12.56 -15.05
C THR A 54 1.84 -11.32 -15.61
N LEU A 55 2.65 -11.52 -16.65
CA LEU A 55 3.55 -10.49 -17.19
C LEU A 55 2.80 -9.25 -17.73
N GLN A 56 1.57 -9.40 -18.20
CA GLN A 56 0.76 -8.26 -18.65
C GLN A 56 0.37 -7.34 -17.48
N ASP A 57 -0.03 -7.92 -16.35
CA ASP A 57 -0.36 -7.18 -15.13
C ASP A 57 0.89 -6.51 -14.54
N ALA A 58 2.04 -7.15 -14.67
CA ALA A 58 3.32 -6.58 -14.28
C ALA A 58 3.68 -5.34 -15.12
N ASP A 59 3.58 -5.40 -16.46
CA ASP A 59 3.86 -4.24 -17.33
C ASP A 59 2.90 -3.08 -17.02
N LEU A 60 1.62 -3.39 -16.76
CA LEU A 60 0.63 -2.39 -16.36
C LEU A 60 1.02 -1.70 -15.05
N ALA A 61 1.37 -2.45 -14.01
CA ALA A 61 1.75 -1.88 -12.72
C ALA A 61 3.01 -1.01 -12.80
N PHE A 62 4.02 -1.43 -13.57
CA PHE A 62 5.21 -0.61 -13.80
C PHE A 62 4.91 0.62 -14.66
N ARG A 63 3.97 0.54 -15.61
CA ARG A 63 3.51 1.70 -16.37
C ARG A 63 2.82 2.71 -15.45
N GLU A 64 1.93 2.27 -14.57
CA GLU A 64 1.26 3.14 -13.58
C GLU A 64 2.28 3.82 -12.65
N ALA A 65 3.37 3.13 -12.27
CA ALA A 65 4.46 3.75 -11.51
C ALA A 65 5.19 4.84 -12.33
N LEU A 66 5.43 4.60 -13.62
CA LEU A 66 6.08 5.55 -14.53
C LEU A 66 5.18 6.74 -14.93
N GLU A 67 3.86 6.60 -14.84
CA GLU A 67 2.93 7.73 -15.01
C GLU A 67 3.04 8.73 -13.86
N LEU A 68 3.41 8.26 -12.66
CA LEU A 68 3.66 9.10 -11.48
C LEU A 68 5.10 9.66 -11.48
N ALA A 69 6.08 8.80 -11.80
CA ALA A 69 7.49 9.18 -11.86
C ALA A 69 8.14 8.60 -13.14
N PRO A 70 8.15 9.37 -14.24
CA PRO A 70 8.64 8.90 -15.54
C PRO A 70 10.09 8.43 -15.56
N GLU A 71 10.92 8.95 -14.67
CA GLU A 71 12.35 8.64 -14.57
C GLU A 71 12.67 7.67 -13.41
N HIS A 72 11.65 7.04 -12.81
CA HIS A 72 11.87 6.15 -11.67
C HIS A 72 12.71 4.92 -12.09
N PRO A 73 13.93 4.77 -11.56
CA PRO A 73 14.91 3.82 -12.10
C PRO A 73 14.43 2.37 -11.97
N GLU A 74 13.83 2.03 -10.83
CA GLU A 74 13.32 0.68 -10.56
C GLU A 74 12.12 0.32 -11.46
N ALA A 75 11.23 1.30 -11.72
CA ALA A 75 10.05 1.06 -12.55
C ALA A 75 10.46 0.85 -14.01
N LEU A 76 11.44 1.63 -14.49
CA LEU A 76 12.04 1.45 -15.82
C LEU A 76 12.73 0.08 -15.95
N ALA A 77 13.51 -0.31 -14.95
CA ALA A 77 14.20 -1.60 -14.93
C ALA A 77 13.21 -2.78 -14.91
N GLY A 78 12.23 -2.74 -14.00
CA GLY A 78 11.18 -3.75 -13.87
C GLY A 78 10.36 -3.89 -15.15
N ARG A 79 9.95 -2.77 -15.76
CA ARG A 79 9.20 -2.80 -17.02
C ARG A 79 10.01 -3.36 -18.19
N ARG A 80 11.30 -2.99 -18.31
CA ARG A 80 12.19 -3.55 -19.34
C ARG A 80 12.33 -5.07 -19.20
N LEU A 81 12.51 -5.56 -17.98
CA LEU A 81 12.57 -6.99 -17.70
C LEU A 81 11.28 -7.69 -18.14
N VAL A 82 10.13 -7.16 -17.74
CA VAL A 82 8.82 -7.76 -18.10
C VAL A 82 8.60 -7.77 -19.61
N LYS A 83 8.94 -6.68 -20.32
CA LYS A 83 8.85 -6.65 -21.79
C LYS A 83 9.72 -7.70 -22.45
N GLU A 84 10.92 -7.94 -21.93
CA GLU A 84 11.80 -9.00 -22.44
C GLU A 84 11.20 -10.38 -22.18
N LEU A 85 10.62 -10.62 -21.02
CA LEU A 85 9.93 -11.88 -20.71
C LEU A 85 8.71 -12.11 -21.62
N LEU A 86 7.92 -11.06 -21.87
CA LEU A 86 6.80 -11.11 -22.81
C LEU A 86 7.26 -11.47 -24.22
N ARG A 87 8.40 -10.90 -24.67
CA ARG A 87 8.99 -11.19 -25.98
C ARG A 87 9.48 -12.62 -26.10
N ARG A 88 10.07 -13.18 -25.03
CA ARG A 88 10.54 -14.57 -25.00
C ARG A 88 9.41 -15.59 -24.98
N GLY A 89 8.21 -15.18 -24.56
CA GLY A 89 7.08 -16.08 -24.35
C GLY A 89 7.26 -16.95 -23.09
N PRO A 90 6.30 -17.83 -22.81
CA PRO A 90 6.35 -18.71 -21.65
C PRO A 90 7.61 -19.58 -21.71
N ARG A 91 8.39 -19.60 -20.62
CA ARG A 91 9.53 -20.53 -20.51
C ARG A 91 8.98 -21.95 -20.58
N PRO A 92 9.55 -22.83 -21.42
CA PRO A 92 9.17 -24.23 -21.40
C PRO A 92 9.43 -24.80 -20.00
N PRO A 93 8.59 -25.74 -19.53
CA PRO A 93 8.81 -26.38 -18.24
C PRO A 93 10.21 -27.01 -18.24
N ILE A 94 10.99 -26.71 -17.20
CA ILE A 94 12.28 -27.37 -17.00
C ILE A 94 11.94 -28.82 -16.64
N LYS A 95 12.12 -29.74 -17.58
CA LYS A 95 12.05 -31.16 -17.26
C LYS A 95 13.16 -31.42 -16.23
N PRO A 96 12.85 -31.99 -15.05
CA PRO A 96 13.90 -32.36 -14.10
C PRO A 96 14.94 -33.22 -14.83
N PRO A 97 16.25 -33.06 -14.55
CA PRO A 97 17.25 -33.97 -15.10
C PRO A 97 16.78 -35.38 -14.76
N ALA A 98 16.74 -36.26 -15.78
CA ALA A 98 16.36 -37.64 -15.58
C ALA A 98 17.23 -38.18 -14.45
N ALA A 99 16.61 -38.61 -13.35
CA ALA A 99 17.34 -39.23 -12.26
C ALA A 99 18.11 -40.40 -12.90
N THR A 100 19.44 -40.32 -12.89
CA THR A 100 20.29 -41.45 -13.22
C THR A 100 20.05 -42.46 -12.11
N GLU A 101 19.18 -43.44 -12.37
CA GLU A 101 19.04 -44.63 -11.53
C GLU A 101 20.39 -45.40 -11.56
N PRO A 102 20.93 -45.79 -10.39
CA PRO A 102 22.19 -46.51 -10.28
C PRO A 102 22.10 -47.98 -10.72
#